data_AF-A0A484WWV0-F1
#
_entry.id   AF-A0A484WWV0-F1
#
_cell.length_a   1.000
_cell.length_b   1.000
_cell.length_c   1.000
_cell.angle_alpha   90.00
_cell.angle_beta   90.00
_cell.angle_gamma   90.00
#
_symmetry.space_group_name_H-M   'P 1'
#
loop_
_entity.id
_entity.type
_entity.pdbx_description
1 polymer ?
#
loop_
_entity_poly.entity_id
_entity_poly.type
_entity_poly.pdbx_seq_one_letter_code
_entity_poly.pdbx_strand_id
1 'polypeptide(L)'
;MIRIVKQFGHEEFIYLSGGILEVQPGSVTVLADTAIVARISTKHEPWNRSVRLKSTLAALMVTWITLRRLRSWPKRSPNCALSS
;
A
#
# COMPACT_ATOMS: atom_id res chain seq x y z
N MET A 1 -19.25 18.48 -24.50
CA MET A 1 -17.86 18.62 -24.02
C MET A 1 -17.87 19.59 -22.86
N ILE A 2 -17.36 19.18 -21.70
CA ILE A 2 -17.29 19.99 -20.48
C ILE A 2 -15.83 20.29 -20.18
N ARG A 3 -15.54 21.56 -19.84
CA ARG A 3 -14.24 22.00 -19.33
C ARG A 3 -14.33 22.18 -17.82
N ILE A 4 -13.50 21.46 -17.07
CA ILE A 4 -13.38 21.60 -15.61
C ILE A 4 -12.04 22.24 -15.29
N VAL A 5 -12.06 23.28 -14.47
CA VAL A 5 -10.87 23.94 -13.95
C VAL A 5 -10.69 23.55 -12.49
N LYS A 6 -9.64 22.79 -12.19
CA LYS A 6 -9.30 22.42 -10.81
C LYS A 6 -8.61 23.58 -10.09
N GLN A 7 -8.59 23.51 -8.76
CA GLN A 7 -8.02 24.54 -7.87
C GLN A 7 -6.53 24.87 -8.14
N PHE A 8 -5.81 24.01 -8.85
CA PHE A 8 -4.40 24.17 -9.20
C PHE A 8 -4.17 24.51 -10.69
N GLY A 9 -5.18 25.05 -11.38
CA GLY A 9 -5.06 25.44 -12.79
C GLY A 9 -5.02 24.27 -13.78
N HIS A 10 -5.21 23.04 -13.31
CA HIS A 10 -5.35 21.88 -14.18
C HIS A 10 -6.71 21.91 -14.87
N GLU A 11 -6.68 22.01 -16.19
CA GLU A 11 -7.86 21.89 -17.05
C GLU A 11 -8.07 20.42 -17.45
N GLU A 12 -9.30 19.93 -17.28
CA GLU A 12 -9.71 18.62 -17.76
C GLU A 12 -10.88 18.76 -18.74
N PHE A 13 -10.78 18.06 -19.86
CA PHE A 13 -11.82 17.97 -20.86
C PHE A 13 -12.54 16.62 -20.74
N ILE A 14 -13.84 16.70 -20.54
CA ILE A 14 -14.70 15.51 -20.42
C ILE A 14 -15.74 15.54 -21.54
N TYR A 15 -15.77 14.46 -22.32
CA TYR A 15 -16.84 14.19 -23.27
C TYR A 15 -17.91 13.37 -22.57
N LEU A 16 -19.13 13.90 -22.54
CA LEU A 16 -20.29 13.22 -22.00
C LEU A 16 -21.26 12.93 -23.13
N SER A 17 -21.80 11.72 -23.14
CA SER A 17 -22.89 11.31 -24.03
C SER A 17 -24.13 11.06 -23.20
N GLY A 18 -25.16 11.90 -23.37
CA GLY A 18 -26.43 11.81 -22.63
C GLY A 18 -26.32 12.18 -21.15
N GLY A 19 -27.47 12.50 -20.52
CA GLY A 19 -27.52 12.78 -19.08
C GLY A 19 -28.39 13.97 -18.66
N ILE A 20 -28.33 14.28 -17.36
CA ILE A 20 -29.02 15.39 -16.70
C ILE A 20 -27.99 16.26 -15.96
N LEU A 21 -28.15 17.58 -16.09
CA LEU A 21 -27.39 18.57 -15.34
C LEU A 21 -28.29 19.15 -14.24
N GLU A 22 -27.92 18.94 -12.99
CA GLU A 22 -28.59 19.52 -11.84
C GLU A 22 -27.75 20.65 -11.26
N VAL A 23 -28.35 21.83 -11.14
CA VAL A 23 -27.71 23.02 -10.59
C VAL A 23 -28.37 23.35 -9.26
N GLN A 24 -27.58 23.28 -8.19
CA GLN A 24 -27.96 23.69 -6.85
C GLN A 24 -27.14 24.92 -6.44
N PRO A 25 -27.64 25.78 -5.53
CA PRO A 25 -26.83 26.87 -4.98
C PRO A 25 -25.58 26.31 -4.29
N GLY A 26 -24.40 26.59 -4.83
CA GLY A 26 -23.12 26.12 -4.28
C GLY A 26 -22.63 24.76 -4.78
N SER A 27 -23.41 24.02 -5.58
CA SER A 27 -22.96 22.76 -6.18
C SER A 27 -23.64 22.48 -7.52
N VAL A 28 -22.90 21.92 -8.46
CA VAL A 28 -23.42 21.48 -9.75
C VAL A 28 -23.10 20.01 -9.92
N THR A 29 -24.14 19.21 -10.17
CA THR A 29 -24.02 17.75 -10.35
C THR A 29 -24.37 17.39 -11.79
N VAL A 30 -23.52 16.60 -12.43
CA VAL A 30 -23.76 16.10 -13.78
C VAL A 30 -23.92 14.59 -13.69
N LEU A 31 -25.10 14.08 -14.05
CA LEU A 31 -25.35 12.66 -14.21
C LEU A 31 -25.30 12.35 -15.71
N ALA A 32 -24.38 11.50 -16.15
CA ALA A 32 -24.22 11.17 -17.57
C ALA A 32 -24.08 9.67 -17.79
N ASP A 33 -24.65 9.18 -18.89
CA ASP A 33 -24.68 7.74 -19.22
C ASP A 33 -23.30 7.23 -19.63
N THR A 34 -22.49 8.08 -20.28
CA THR A 34 -21.11 7.76 -20.63
C THR A 34 -20.23 8.99 -20.47
N ALA A 35 -19.09 8.83 -19.79
CA ALA A 35 -18.10 9.89 -19.56
C ALA A 35 -16.70 9.44 -19.99
N ILE A 36 -16.14 10.13 -20.98
CA ILE A 36 -14.77 9.91 -21.47
C ILE A 36 -13.91 11.08 -20.98
N VAL A 37 -12.96 10.77 -20.10
CA VAL A 37 -11.98 11.75 -19.62
C VAL A 37 -10.72 11.62 -20.46
N ALA A 38 -10.41 12.63 -21.28
CA ALA A 38 -9.17 12.67 -22.02
C ALA A 38 -8.03 13.11 -21.10
N ARG A 39 -7.42 12.15 -20.38
CA ARG A 39 -6.19 12.40 -19.63
C ARG A 39 -4.99 12.08 -20.51
N ILE A 40 -4.31 13.12 -21.02
CA ILE A 40 -2.91 12.95 -21.44
C ILE A 40 -2.10 12.90 -20.14
N SER A 41 -1.88 11.69 -19.62
CA SER A 41 -1.00 11.52 -18.48
C SER A 41 0.45 11.50 -18.98
N THR A 42 1.12 12.65 -18.98
CA THR A 42 2.60 12.68 -18.98
C THR A 42 3.10 12.33 -17.57
N LYS A 43 2.71 11.16 -17.07
CA LYS A 43 3.12 10.66 -15.76
C LYS A 43 4.41 9.86 -15.96
N HIS A 44 5.55 10.55 -15.93
CA HIS A 44 6.84 9.90 -15.69
C HIS A 44 7.03 9.81 -14.17
N GLU A 45 6.20 9.01 -13.51
CA GLU A 45 6.33 8.71 -12.09
C GLU A 45 6.86 7.28 -12.00
N PRO A 46 8.16 7.06 -11.72
CA PRO A 46 8.68 5.71 -11.58
C PRO A 46 7.96 5.04 -10.41
N TRP A 47 7.35 3.90 -10.69
CA TRP A 47 6.67 3.06 -9.72
C TRP A 47 7.67 2.63 -8.64
N ASN A 48 7.66 3.32 -7.50
CA ASN A 48 8.45 2.94 -6.34
C ASN A 48 7.80 1.70 -5.70
N ARG A 49 8.14 0.49 -6.19
CA ARG A 49 8.02 -0.71 -5.37
C ARG A 49 9.00 -0.53 -4.22
N SER A 50 8.48 -0.09 -3.08
CA SER A 50 9.08 -0.44 -1.80
C SER A 50 8.98 -1.96 -1.66
N VAL A 51 9.90 -2.68 -2.30
CA VAL A 51 10.19 -4.07 -1.99
C VAL A 51 10.51 -4.06 -0.51
N ARG A 52 9.63 -4.68 0.28
CA ARG A 52 9.76 -4.79 1.73
C ARG A 52 11.14 -5.34 2.08
N LEU A 53 12.04 -4.43 2.40
CA LEU A 53 13.22 -4.69 3.21
C LEU A 53 12.76 -4.93 4.66
N LYS A 54 11.94 -5.96 4.87
CA LYS A 54 11.51 -6.45 6.18
C LYS A 54 11.80 -7.94 6.34
N SER A 55 12.69 -8.51 5.52
CA SER A 55 13.01 -9.95 5.58
C SER A 55 14.16 -10.27 6.53
N THR A 56 15.05 -9.32 6.84
CA THR A 56 16.23 -9.55 7.69
C THR A 56 15.93 -9.50 9.19
N LEU A 57 15.03 -8.62 9.64
CA LEU A 57 14.70 -8.51 11.07
C LEU A 57 13.94 -9.73 11.59
N ALA A 58 13.08 -10.35 10.76
CA ALA A 58 12.36 -11.56 11.14
C ALA A 58 13.30 -12.76 11.32
N ALA A 59 14.30 -12.91 10.44
CA ALA A 59 15.30 -13.97 10.56
C ALA A 59 16.17 -13.82 11.83
N LEU A 60 16.57 -12.58 12.15
CA LEU A 60 17.33 -12.29 13.37
C LEU A 60 16.52 -12.61 14.64
N MET A 61 15.22 -12.32 14.66
CA MET A 61 14.34 -12.65 15.79
C MET A 61 14.25 -14.16 16.03
N VAL A 62 14.09 -14.97 14.98
CA VAL A 62 14.01 -16.44 15.10
C VAL A 62 15.33 -17.03 15.59
N THR A 63 16.47 -16.55 15.08
CA THR A 63 17.80 -16.96 15.54
C THR A 63 17.99 -16.61 17.03
N TRP A 64 17.57 -15.41 17.45
CA TRP A 64 17.66 -14.97 18.85
C TRP A 64 16.84 -15.83 19.81
N ILE A 65 15.59 -16.16 19.45
CA ILE A 65 14.70 -17.02 20.26
C ILE A 65 15.30 -18.42 20.41
N THR A 66 15.83 -18.98 19.31
CA THR A 66 16.45 -20.32 19.30
C THR A 66 17.70 -20.35 20.18
N LEU A 67 18.57 -19.34 20.07
CA LEU A 67 19.78 -19.24 20.89
C LEU A 67 19.47 -19.04 22.37
N ARG A 68 18.41 -18.28 22.70
CA ARG A 68 17.96 -18.07 24.08
C ARG A 68 17.46 -19.37 24.72
N ARG A 69 16.75 -20.23 23.99
CA ARG A 69 16.32 -21.55 24.49
C ARG A 69 17.48 -22.52 24.75
N LEU A 70 18.53 -22.48 23.92
CA LEU A 70 19.73 -23.30 24.11
C LEU A 70 20.55 -22.87 25.33
N ARG A 71 20.55 -21.57 25.68
CA ARG A 71 21.25 -21.06 26.87
C ARG A 71 20.54 -21.38 28.20
N SER A 72 19.25 -21.73 28.17
CA SER A 72 18.48 -22.11 29.38
C SER A 72 18.38 -23.62 29.61
N TRP A 73 19.09 -24.45 28.84
CA TRP A 73 19.16 -25.89 29.13
C TRP A 73 20.02 -26.12 30.38
N PRO A 74 19.49 -26.74 31.44
CA PRO A 74 20.33 -27.16 32.57
C PRO A 74 21.30 -28.20 32.05
N LYS A 75 22.61 -27.96 32.25
CA LYS A 75 23.63 -29.00 32.10
C LYS A 75 23.23 -30.18 32.99
N ARG A 76 22.61 -31.22 32.42
CA ARG A 76 22.57 -32.53 33.06
C ARG A 76 24.02 -32.98 33.18
N SER A 77 24.55 -32.83 34.38
CA SER A 77 25.81 -33.43 34.82
C SER A 77 25.76 -34.93 34.51
N PRO A 78 26.69 -35.48 33.72
CA PRO A 78 26.84 -36.92 33.59
C PRO A 78 27.82 -37.37 34.67
N ASN A 79 27.43 -37.30 35.95
CA ASN A 79 28.24 -37.82 37.05
C ASN A 79 27.35 -38.13 38.25
N CYS A 80 27.01 -39.40 38.40
CA CYS A 80 26.83 -40.17 39.64
C CYS A 80 26.60 -41.61 39.14
N ALA A 81 27.67 -42.41 39.10
CA ALA A 81 28.02 -43.36 40.14
C ALA A 81 27.39 -44.73 39.81
N LEU A 82 28.19 -45.72 39.41
CA LEU A 82 28.95 -46.63 40.28
C LEU A 82 28.07 -47.81 40.74
N SER A 83 28.64 -49.01 40.62
CA SER A 83 28.23 -50.25 41.29
C SER A 83 27.10 -51.05 40.63
N SER A 84 27.44 -52.03 39.80
CA SER A 84 27.62 -53.42 40.28
C SER A 84 28.31 -54.31 39.25
#